data_AF-S7TXK5-F1
#
_entry.id   AF-S7TXK5-F1
#
_cell.length_a   1.000
_cell.length_b   1.000
_cell.length_c   1.000
_cell.angle_alpha   90.00
_cell.angle_beta   90.00
_cell.angle_gamma   90.00
#
_symmetry.space_group_name_H-M   'P 1'
#
loop_
_entity.id
_entity.type
_entity.pdbx_description
1 polymer ?
#
loop_
_entity_poly.entity_id
_entity_poly.type
_entity_poly.pdbx_seq_one_letter_code
_entity_poly.pdbx_strand_id
1 'polypeptide(L)' 'MSIQPQGEDLRKAVKWIAAERKFNPDKDIGLLIREACARFDLSPLDAEFLDRFIREKKLSDL' A
#
# COMPACT_ATOMS: atom_id res chain seq x y z
N MET A 1 0.47 17.92 21.28
CA MET A 1 0.97 17.87 19.89
C MET A 1 0.68 16.49 19.37
N SER A 2 -0.34 16.32 18.53
CA SER A 2 -0.62 15.03 17.91
C SER A 2 0.49 14.75 16.92
N ILE A 3 1.42 13.89 17.34
CA ILE A 3 2.43 13.30 16.50
C ILE A 3 1.63 12.52 15.46
N GLN A 4 1.32 13.12 14.32
CA GLN A 4 0.78 12.37 13.19
C GLN A 4 1.86 11.33 12.90
N PRO A 5 1.61 10.02 13.11
CA PRO A 5 2.64 9.03 12.92
C PRO A 5 3.01 9.11 11.44
N GLN A 6 4.23 9.54 11.15
CA GLN A 6 4.78 9.62 9.80
C GLN A 6 4.53 8.25 9.13
N GLY A 7 3.62 8.20 8.14
CA GLY A 7 3.21 6.96 7.47
C GLY A 7 1.80 6.43 7.80
N GLU A 8 0.87 7.23 8.34
CA GLU A 8 -0.53 6.80 8.45
C GLU A 8 -1.15 6.50 7.07
N ASP A 9 -0.86 7.34 6.08
CA ASP A 9 -1.32 7.19 4.70
C ASP A 9 -0.72 5.93 4.03
N LEU A 10 0.55 5.65 4.29
CA LEU A 10 1.21 4.40 3.87
C LEU A 10 0.51 3.17 4.46
N ARG A 11 0.17 3.18 5.76
CA ARG A 11 -0.55 2.06 6.39
C ARG A 11 -1.95 1.88 5.82
N LYS A 12 -2.66 2.97 5.54
CA LYS A 12 -3.98 2.93 4.90
C LYS A 12 -3.88 2.38 3.47
N ALA A 13 -2.85 2.78 2.71
CA ALA A 13 -2.55 2.24 1.39
C ALA A 13 -2.29 0.74 1.42
N VAL A 14 -1.42 0.25 2.31
CA VAL A 14 -1.14 -1.18 2.48
C VAL A 14 -2.42 -1.96 2.80
N LYS A 15 -3.22 -1.49 3.77
CA LYS A 15 -4.49 -2.13 4.13
C LYS A 15 -5.47 -2.16 2.96
N TRP A 16 -5.56 -1.08 2.20
CA TRP A 16 -6.42 -1.00 1.03
C TRP A 16 -5.99 -2.01 -0.03
N ILE A 17 -4.70 -2.07 -0.37
CA ILE A 17 -4.17 -3.07 -1.32
C ILE A 17 -4.40 -4.50 -0.82
N ALA A 18 -4.22 -4.78 0.48
CA ALA A 18 -4.48 -6.09 1.07
C ALA A 18 -5.95 -6.51 0.90
N ALA A 19 -6.88 -5.58 1.17
CA ALA A 19 -8.30 -5.81 0.96
C ALA A 19 -8.60 -6.04 -0.53
N GLU A 20 -8.10 -5.16 -1.40
CA GLU A 20 -8.35 -5.22 -2.84
C GLU A 20 -7.81 -6.52 -3.46
N ARG A 21 -6.65 -7.01 -3.00
CA ARG A 21 -6.10 -8.30 -3.40
C ARG A 21 -6.91 -9.48 -2.85
N LYS A 22 -7.51 -9.35 -1.66
CA LYS A 22 -8.38 -10.39 -1.09
C LYS A 22 -9.67 -10.55 -1.90
N PHE A 23 -10.23 -9.45 -2.41
CA PHE A 23 -11.40 -9.47 -3.28
C PHE A 23 -11.05 -9.80 -4.74
N ASN A 24 -9.90 -9.31 -5.23
CA ASN A 24 -9.45 -9.49 -6.61
C ASN A 24 -7.99 -10.01 -6.62
N PRO A 25 -7.78 -11.32 -6.38
CA PRO A 25 -6.43 -11.89 -6.37
C PRO A 25 -5.73 -11.87 -7.73
N ASP A 26 -6.50 -11.71 -8.81
CA ASP A 26 -6.01 -11.61 -10.20
C ASP A 26 -5.58 -10.19 -10.60
N LYS A 27 -5.89 -9.18 -9.76
CA LYS A 27 -5.58 -7.78 -10.09
C LYS A 27 -4.08 -7.52 -9.97
N ASP A 28 -3.53 -6.83 -10.96
CA ASP A 28 -2.09 -6.56 -11.01
C ASP A 28 -1.66 -5.67 -9.82
N ILE A 29 -0.63 -6.12 -9.11
CA ILE A 29 -0.07 -5.44 -7.94
C ILE A 29 0.42 -4.04 -8.31
N GLY A 30 1.02 -3.86 -9.50
CA GLY A 30 1.48 -2.55 -9.95
C GLY A 30 0.34 -1.57 -10.14
N LEU A 31 -0.83 -2.05 -10.55
CA LEU A 31 -2.03 -1.23 -10.68
C LEU A 31 -2.56 -0.80 -9.30
N LEU A 32 -2.62 -1.74 -8.35
CA LEU A 32 -3.03 -1.47 -6.97
C LEU A 32 -2.11 -0.46 -6.27
N ILE A 33 -0.79 -0.56 -6.45
CA ILE A 33 0.17 0.40 -5.89
C ILE A 33 -0.06 1.80 -6.45
N ARG A 34 -0.28 1.92 -7.76
CA ARG A 34 -0.55 3.22 -8.41
C ARG A 34 -1.86 3.83 -7.94
N GLU A 35 -2.93 3.03 -7.85
CA GLU A 35 -4.20 3.47 -7.30
C GLU A 35 -4.03 3.95 -5.85
N ALA A 36 -3.32 3.19 -5.02
CA ALA A 36 -3.07 3.57 -3.63
C ALA A 36 -2.22 4.86 -3.53
N CYS A 37 -1.18 4.99 -4.35
CA CYS A 37 -0.33 6.18 -4.40
C CYS A 37 -1.13 7.44 -4.75
N ALA A 38 -2.02 7.35 -5.74
CA ALA A 38 -2.89 8.45 -6.14
C ALA A 38 -4.00 8.74 -5.11
N ARG A 39 -4.45 7.73 -4.37
CA ARG A 39 -5.58 7.84 -3.43
C ARG A 39 -5.17 8.31 -2.02
N PHE A 40 -3.93 8.02 -1.63
CA PHE A 40 -3.39 8.35 -0.31
C PHE A 40 -2.27 9.40 -0.38
N ASP A 41 -2.08 10.04 -1.55
CA ASP A 41 -1.03 11.04 -1.80
C ASP A 41 0.34 10.60 -1.27
N LEU A 42 0.72 9.35 -1.59
CA LEU A 42 1.96 8.77 -1.10
C LEU A 42 3.16 9.52 -1.68
N SER A 43 4.15 9.80 -0.84
CA SER A 43 5.43 10.32 -1.30
C SER A 43 6.18 9.26 -2.11
N PRO A 44 7.11 9.65 -3.00
CA PRO A 44 7.92 8.69 -3.76
C PRO A 44 8.63 7.67 -2.86
N LEU A 45 9.03 8.08 -1.64
CA LEU A 45 9.60 7.20 -0.62
C LEU A 45 8.59 6.14 -0.14
N ASP A 46 7.35 6.55 0.14
CA ASP A 46 6.27 5.66 0.57
C ASP A 46 5.87 4.71 -0.56
N ALA A 47 5.83 5.19 -1.80
CA ALA A 47 5.53 4.37 -2.98
C ALA A 47 6.59 3.27 -3.20
N GLU A 48 7.88 3.59 -3.04
CA GLU A 48 8.96 2.60 -3.09
C GLU A 48 8.83 1.57 -1.96
N PHE A 49 8.56 2.03 -0.73
CA PHE A 49 8.36 1.13 0.40
C PHE A 49 7.16 0.22 0.17
N LEU A 50 6.05 0.77 -0.33
CA LEU A 50 4.83 0.03 -0.65
C LEU A 50 5.08 -1.01 -1.73
N ASP A 51 5.71 -0.63 -2.84
CA ASP A 51 6.05 -1.55 -3.93
C ASP A 51 6.91 -2.71 -3.43
N ARG A 52 7.97 -2.40 -2.70
CA ARG A 52 8.84 -3.41 -2.09
C ARG A 52 8.09 -4.30 -1.11
N PHE A 53 7.25 -3.73 -0.24
CA PHE A 53 6.48 -4.47 0.76
C PHE A 53 5.49 -5.46 0.12
N ILE A 54 4.80 -5.04 -0.94
CA ILE A 54 3.83 -5.90 -1.63
C ILE A 54 4.56 -6.96 -2.48
N ARG A 55 5.67 -6.60 -3.16
CA ARG A 55 6.48 -7.54 -3.97
C ARG A 55 7.22 -8.58 -3.13
N GLU A 56 7.71 -8.22 -1.96
CA GLU A 56 8.40 -9.14 -1.04
C GLU A 56 7.45 -10.16 -0.37
N LYS A 57 6.21 -10.32 -0.86
CA LYS A 57 5.25 -11.36 -0.45
C LYS A 57 4.87 -11.36 1.03
N LYS A 58 5.22 -10.34 1.82
CA LYS A 58 4.78 -10.19 3.22
C LYS A 58 3.26 -10.01 3.37
N LEU A 59 2.56 -9.67 2.29
CA LEU A 59 1.10 -9.60 2.28
C LEU A 59 0.41 -10.97 2.41
N SER A 60 1.13 -12.07 2.12
CA SER A 60 0.58 -13.42 2.26
C SER A 60 0.43 -13.85 3.73
N ASP A 61 1.09 -13.14 4.64
CA ASP A 61 1.23 -13.43 6.07
C ASP A 61 0.46 -12.42 6.97
N LEU A 62 -0.25 -11.47 6.37
CA LEU A 62 -1.03 -10.40 7.04
C LEU A 62 -2.53 -10.67 6.97
#